data_AF-A0A1I5J6J2-F1
#
_entry.id   AF-A0A1I5J6J2-F1
#
_cell.length_a   1.000
_cell.length_b   1.000
_cell.length_c   1.000
_cell.angle_alpha   90.00
_cell.angle_beta   90.00
_cell.angle_gamma   90.00
#
_symmetry.space_group_name_H-M   'P 1'
#
loop_
_entity.id
_entity.type
_entity.pdbx_description
1 polymer ?
#
loop_
_entity_poly.entity_id
_entity_poly.type
_entity_poly.pdbx_seq_one_letter_code
_entity_poly.pdbx_strand_id
1 'polypeptide(L)'
;MTMELWDREMASARSQIGQLAPAQRYAVAVQAIDNTMTSFDPPVPDSQAGQLLRRCLGIARSAVGGNYIGQALPDGAEEEMTAIVSDGVESGVAPLVLAVANCFGIPESGMEAEHLYTVLNYCYAAVVDHEELEEGTLDEELNNQQCLSSIAMQKELIAG
;
A
#
# COMPACT_ATOMS: atom_id res chain seq x y z
N MET A 1 13.87 -6.33 1.78
CA MET A 1 14.08 -4.96 1.27
C MET A 1 14.07 -4.05 2.47
N THR A 2 15.12 -3.25 2.67
CA THR A 2 15.23 -2.34 3.82
C THR A 2 14.93 -0.93 3.32
N MET A 3 13.94 -0.27 3.91
CA MET A 3 13.52 1.10 3.55
C MET A 3 13.86 2.00 4.74
N GLU A 4 15.11 2.44 4.79
CA GLU A 4 15.74 3.01 5.99
C GLU A 4 15.02 4.27 6.45
N LEU A 5 14.60 5.14 5.53
CA LEU A 5 13.85 6.34 5.89
C LEU A 5 12.48 5.97 6.46
N TRP A 6 11.73 5.12 5.77
CA TRP A 6 10.39 4.75 6.19
C TRP A 6 10.39 4.03 7.54
N ASP A 7 11.28 3.06 7.73
CA ASP A 7 11.42 2.33 8.99
C ASP A 7 11.75 3.28 10.15
N ARG A 8 12.66 4.24 9.93
CA ARG A 8 13.00 5.27 10.91
C ARG A 8 11.81 6.16 11.26
N GLU A 9 11.09 6.64 10.25
CA GLU A 9 10.02 7.62 10.43
C GLU A 9 8.71 7.01 10.95
N MET A 10 8.39 5.78 10.55
CA MET A 10 7.13 5.10 10.85
C MET A 10 7.18 4.20 12.08
N ALA A 11 8.37 3.93 12.64
CA ALA A 11 8.51 3.19 13.90
C ALA A 11 7.65 3.78 15.03
N SER A 12 7.59 5.12 15.13
CA SER A 12 6.78 5.82 16.13
C SER A 12 5.26 5.71 15.90
N ALA A 13 4.84 5.53 14.65
CA ALA A 13 3.44 5.45 14.26
C ALA A 13 2.78 4.11 14.62
N ARG A 14 3.56 3.06 14.93
CA ARG A 14 3.06 1.73 15.30
C ARG A 14 2.06 1.79 16.47
N SER A 15 2.34 2.61 17.49
CA SER A 15 1.46 2.81 18.64
C SER A 15 0.13 3.42 18.22
N GLN A 16 0.16 4.45 17.37
CA GLN A 16 -1.03 5.14 16.88
C GLN A 16 -1.90 4.22 16.01
N ILE A 17 -1.27 3.47 15.10
CA ILE A 17 -1.94 2.44 14.29
C ILE A 17 -2.66 1.40 15.18
N GLY A 18 -2.04 1.00 16.29
CA GLY A 18 -2.65 0.08 17.26
C GLY A 18 -3.89 0.65 17.98
N GLN A 19 -4.03 1.96 18.06
CA GLN A 19 -5.17 2.64 18.70
C GLN A 19 -6.36 2.81 17.76
N LEU A 20 -6.15 2.75 16.45
CA LEU A 20 -7.23 2.83 15.46
C LEU A 20 -8.17 1.62 15.58
N ALA A 21 -9.47 1.85 15.42
CA ALA A 21 -10.43 0.77 15.27
C ALA A 21 -10.15 -0.03 13.98
N PRO A 22 -10.48 -1.33 13.91
CA PRO A 22 -10.22 -2.14 12.72
C PRO A 22 -10.77 -1.55 11.41
N ALA A 23 -11.97 -0.95 11.47
CA ALA A 23 -12.58 -0.30 10.30
C ALA A 23 -11.83 0.98 9.88
N GLN A 24 -11.27 1.72 10.85
CA GLN A 24 -10.43 2.89 10.55
C GLN A 24 -9.11 2.45 9.92
N ARG A 25 -8.50 1.36 10.42
CA ARG A 25 -7.29 0.80 9.81
C ARG A 25 -7.51 0.41 8.36
N TYR A 26 -8.64 -0.25 8.08
CA TYR A 26 -9.04 -0.59 6.73
C TYR A 26 -9.21 0.65 5.84
N ALA A 27 -9.90 1.68 6.34
CA ALA A 27 -10.08 2.93 5.60
C ALA A 27 -8.73 3.61 5.28
N VAL A 28 -7.83 3.68 6.26
CA VAL A 28 -6.47 4.22 6.08
C VAL A 28 -5.68 3.41 5.06
N ALA A 29 -5.74 2.08 5.11
CA ALA A 29 -5.07 1.20 4.16
C ALA A 29 -5.51 1.48 2.73
N VAL A 30 -6.83 1.51 2.48
CA VAL A 30 -7.39 1.78 1.15
C VAL A 30 -7.04 3.18 0.67
N GLN A 31 -7.11 4.18 1.55
CA GLN A 31 -6.80 5.56 1.21
C GLN A 31 -5.31 5.77 0.91
N ALA A 32 -4.41 5.11 1.64
CA ALA A 32 -2.98 5.14 1.36
C ALA A 32 -2.67 4.59 -0.03
N ILE A 33 -3.26 3.44 -0.40
CA ILE A 33 -3.08 2.84 -1.73
C ILE A 33 -3.59 3.79 -2.83
N ASP A 34 -4.76 4.40 -2.64
CA ASP A 34 -5.32 5.36 -3.61
C ASP A 34 -4.45 6.61 -3.78
N ASN A 35 -4.00 7.19 -2.67
CA ASN A 35 -3.13 8.35 -2.67
C ASN A 35 -1.79 8.05 -3.36
N THR A 36 -1.17 6.90 -3.07
CA THR A 36 0.07 6.48 -3.71
C THR A 36 -0.11 6.25 -5.21
N MET A 37 -1.18 5.58 -5.63
CA MET A 37 -1.47 5.42 -7.06
C MET A 37 -1.65 6.77 -7.78
N THR A 38 -2.26 7.74 -7.11
CA THR A 38 -2.54 9.06 -7.66
C THR A 38 -1.30 9.97 -7.67
N SER A 39 -0.31 9.71 -6.81
CA SER A 39 0.93 10.49 -6.75
C SER A 39 1.95 10.14 -7.84
N PHE A 40 1.77 9.01 -8.54
CA PHE A 40 2.69 8.57 -9.58
C PHE A 40 2.60 9.46 -10.83
N ASP A 41 3.77 9.92 -11.27
CA ASP A 41 3.99 10.59 -12.55
C ASP A 41 5.19 9.90 -13.24
N PRO A 42 5.00 9.18 -14.36
CA PRO A 42 3.73 8.94 -15.04
C PRO A 42 2.76 8.08 -14.20
N PRO A 43 1.43 8.18 -14.42
CA PRO A 43 0.46 7.36 -13.71
C PRO A 43 0.65 5.86 -13.98
N VAL A 44 0.16 5.02 -13.07
CA VAL A 44 0.09 3.56 -13.25
C VAL A 44 -0.48 3.24 -14.65
N PRO A 45 0.20 2.42 -15.46
CA PRO A 45 -0.19 2.14 -16.84
C PRO A 45 -1.53 1.37 -16.93
N ASP A 46 -2.16 1.40 -18.10
CA ASP A 46 -3.37 0.61 -18.40
C ASP A 46 -3.02 -0.81 -18.89
N SER A 47 -2.02 -1.42 -18.27
CA SER A 47 -1.60 -2.79 -18.50
C SER A 47 -2.52 -3.78 -17.79
N GLN A 48 -2.29 -5.08 -17.99
CA GLN A 48 -2.98 -6.11 -17.20
C GLN A 48 -2.77 -5.91 -15.69
N ALA A 49 -1.55 -5.56 -15.28
CA ALA A 49 -1.23 -5.33 -13.87
C ALA A 49 -1.94 -4.09 -13.31
N GLY A 50 -1.92 -2.98 -14.04
CA GLY A 50 -2.63 -1.76 -13.66
C GLY A 50 -4.16 -1.94 -13.63
N GLN A 51 -4.72 -2.72 -14.55
CA GLN A 51 -6.16 -3.04 -14.57
C GLN A 51 -6.56 -3.93 -13.40
N LEU A 52 -5.76 -4.95 -13.08
CA LEU A 52 -5.97 -5.81 -11.91
C LEU A 52 -5.94 -4.98 -10.62
N LEU A 53 -4.92 -4.15 -10.46
CA LEU A 53 -4.76 -3.26 -9.31
C LEU A 53 -5.98 -2.35 -9.15
N ARG A 54 -6.43 -1.67 -10.22
CA ARG A 54 -7.63 -0.83 -10.18
C ARG A 54 -8.90 -1.61 -9.85
N ARG A 55 -9.07 -2.81 -10.40
CA ARG A 55 -10.21 -3.69 -10.11
C ARG A 55 -10.25 -4.06 -8.63
N CYS A 56 -9.15 -4.55 -8.09
CA CYS A 56 -9.04 -4.94 -6.68
C CYS A 56 -9.20 -3.74 -5.74
N LEU A 57 -8.58 -2.60 -6.06
CA LEU A 57 -8.74 -1.38 -5.26
C LEU A 57 -10.18 -0.85 -5.30
N GLY A 58 -10.87 -0.94 -6.43
CA GLY A 58 -12.28 -0.57 -6.53
C GLY A 58 -13.18 -1.40 -5.60
N ILE A 59 -12.90 -2.70 -5.50
CA ILE A 59 -13.59 -3.60 -4.56
C ILE A 59 -13.29 -3.20 -3.12
N ALA A 60 -12.01 -2.99 -2.79
CA ALA A 60 -11.61 -2.59 -1.43
C ALA A 60 -12.23 -1.23 -1.03
N ARG A 61 -12.26 -0.25 -1.94
CA ARG A 61 -12.98 1.03 -1.75
C ARG A 61 -14.46 0.83 -1.45
N SER A 62 -15.13 -0.03 -2.20
CA SER A 62 -16.56 -0.28 -1.99
C SER A 62 -16.87 -0.93 -0.62
N ALA A 63 -15.88 -1.58 -0.01
CA ALA A 63 -16.00 -2.23 1.29
C ALA A 63 -15.73 -1.29 2.48
N VAL A 64 -15.16 -0.10 2.22
CA VAL A 64 -15.02 0.97 3.21
C VAL A 64 -16.41 1.34 3.72
N GLY A 65 -16.66 1.11 5.02
CA GLY A 65 -17.95 1.38 5.65
C GLY A 65 -18.75 0.14 6.08
N GLY A 66 -18.25 -1.09 5.86
CA GLY A 66 -18.75 -2.22 6.65
C GLY A 66 -18.67 -3.64 6.08
N ASN A 67 -18.14 -3.86 4.86
CA ASN A 67 -18.20 -5.17 4.20
C ASN A 67 -16.83 -5.77 3.86
N TYR A 68 -15.75 -5.31 4.51
CA TYR A 68 -14.38 -5.75 4.21
C TYR A 68 -13.98 -7.08 4.88
N ILE A 69 -14.71 -7.50 5.91
CA ILE A 69 -14.42 -8.75 6.65
C ILE A 69 -14.70 -9.96 5.75
N GLY A 70 -13.77 -10.90 5.71
CA GLY A 70 -13.90 -12.15 4.95
C GLY A 70 -13.97 -11.96 3.43
N GLN A 71 -13.72 -10.75 2.94
CA GLN A 71 -13.77 -10.47 1.52
C GLN A 71 -12.63 -11.21 0.80
N ALA A 72 -13.00 -12.12 -0.08
CA ALA A 72 -12.05 -12.84 -0.92
C ALA A 72 -11.56 -11.96 -2.07
N LEU A 73 -10.36 -12.27 -2.55
CA LEU A 73 -9.90 -11.77 -3.85
C LEU A 73 -10.87 -12.24 -4.96
N PRO A 74 -10.99 -11.47 -6.06
CA PRO A 74 -11.71 -11.94 -7.25
C PRO A 74 -11.12 -13.24 -7.78
N ASP A 75 -11.96 -14.09 -8.38
CA ASP A 75 -11.51 -15.34 -9.00
C ASP A 75 -10.36 -15.10 -9.98
N GLY A 76 -9.29 -15.89 -9.85
CA GLY A 76 -8.07 -15.78 -10.66
C GLY A 76 -7.12 -14.64 -10.27
N ALA A 77 -7.54 -13.69 -9.42
CA ALA A 77 -6.69 -12.56 -9.07
C ALA A 77 -5.41 -12.98 -8.33
N GLU A 78 -5.45 -14.00 -7.48
CA GLU A 78 -4.26 -14.48 -6.75
C GLU A 78 -3.16 -14.98 -7.70
N GLU A 79 -3.54 -15.74 -8.73
CA GLU A 79 -2.62 -16.23 -9.76
C GLU A 79 -2.05 -15.07 -10.59
N GLU A 80 -2.92 -14.13 -11.01
CA GLU A 80 -2.51 -12.94 -11.75
C GLU A 80 -1.54 -12.07 -10.92
N MET A 81 -1.83 -11.84 -9.64
CA MET A 81 -0.96 -11.07 -8.72
C MET A 81 0.40 -11.74 -8.55
N THR A 82 0.43 -13.07 -8.40
CA THR A 82 1.67 -13.83 -8.27
C THR A 82 2.55 -13.69 -9.52
N ALA A 83 1.95 -13.73 -10.70
CA ALA A 83 2.67 -13.52 -11.96
C ALA A 83 3.26 -12.10 -12.02
N ILE A 84 2.45 -11.07 -11.72
CA ILE A 84 2.90 -9.66 -11.74
C ILE A 84 4.09 -9.42 -10.81
N VAL A 85 4.01 -9.93 -9.57
CA VAL A 85 5.07 -9.77 -8.57
C VAL A 85 6.34 -10.52 -9.00
N SER A 86 6.21 -11.65 -9.69
CA SER A 86 7.35 -12.44 -10.16
C SER A 86 8.04 -11.82 -11.39
N ASP A 87 7.25 -11.24 -12.29
CA ASP A 87 7.74 -10.70 -13.56
C ASP A 87 8.28 -9.27 -13.41
N GLY A 88 7.83 -8.49 -12.42
CA GLY A 88 8.43 -7.19 -12.04
C GLY A 88 8.47 -6.16 -13.17
N VAL A 89 7.49 -6.17 -14.07
CA VAL A 89 7.59 -5.49 -15.37
C VAL A 89 7.39 -3.96 -15.28
N GLU A 90 6.71 -3.49 -14.24
CA GLU A 90 6.27 -2.09 -14.12
C GLU A 90 6.66 -1.51 -12.76
N SER A 91 7.46 -0.44 -12.78
CA SER A 91 7.95 0.25 -11.59
C SER A 91 6.79 0.70 -10.70
N GLY A 92 6.89 0.39 -9.41
CA GLY A 92 5.91 0.69 -8.38
C GLY A 92 4.68 -0.21 -8.34
N VAL A 93 4.42 -1.01 -9.39
CA VAL A 93 3.16 -1.77 -9.51
C VAL A 93 3.17 -3.03 -8.65
N ALA A 94 4.27 -3.79 -8.63
CA ALA A 94 4.34 -5.01 -7.84
C ALA A 94 4.12 -4.75 -6.33
N PRO A 95 4.75 -3.73 -5.70
CA PRO A 95 4.44 -3.38 -4.31
C PRO A 95 2.97 -2.95 -4.12
N LEU A 96 2.38 -2.17 -5.03
CA LEU A 96 0.97 -1.79 -4.94
C LEU A 96 0.01 -2.99 -5.02
N VAL A 97 0.35 -4.00 -5.82
CA VAL A 97 -0.39 -5.25 -5.87
C VAL A 97 -0.33 -5.99 -4.53
N LEU A 98 0.84 -6.02 -3.88
CA LEU A 98 0.96 -6.60 -2.53
C LEU A 98 0.18 -5.79 -1.49
N ALA A 99 0.19 -4.46 -1.60
CA ALA A 99 -0.58 -3.57 -0.74
C ALA A 99 -2.09 -3.86 -0.86
N VAL A 100 -2.61 -3.95 -2.08
CA VAL A 100 -4.04 -4.21 -2.30
C VAL A 100 -4.43 -5.63 -1.88
N ALA A 101 -3.57 -6.63 -2.07
CA ALA A 101 -3.81 -7.99 -1.61
C ALA A 101 -4.01 -8.07 -0.09
N ASN A 102 -3.28 -7.25 0.69
CA ASN A 102 -3.43 -7.14 2.14
C ASN A 102 -4.74 -6.47 2.60
N CYS A 103 -5.59 -6.02 1.67
CA CYS A 103 -6.96 -5.56 1.96
C CYS A 103 -8.02 -6.68 1.83
N PHE A 104 -7.61 -7.91 1.50
CA PHE A 104 -8.49 -9.07 1.36
C PHE A 104 -8.14 -10.13 2.40
N GLY A 105 -9.03 -11.11 2.59
CA GLY A 105 -8.83 -12.18 3.58
C GLY A 105 -8.83 -11.69 5.03
N ILE A 106 -9.41 -10.52 5.29
CA ILE A 106 -9.43 -9.90 6.61
C ILE A 106 -10.25 -10.76 7.59
N PRO A 107 -9.72 -11.12 8.78
CA PRO A 107 -10.43 -11.96 9.74
C PRO A 107 -11.68 -11.28 10.32
N GLU A 108 -12.52 -12.05 11.00
CA GLU A 108 -13.74 -11.54 11.67
C GLU A 108 -13.46 -10.46 12.72
N SER A 109 -12.27 -10.48 13.33
CA SER A 109 -11.78 -9.44 14.24
C SER A 109 -11.48 -8.09 13.54
N GLY A 110 -11.48 -8.08 12.20
CA GLY A 110 -11.17 -6.93 11.37
C GLY A 110 -9.67 -6.78 11.07
N MET A 111 -9.31 -5.69 10.36
CA MET A 111 -7.93 -5.47 9.95
C MET A 111 -7.04 -5.19 11.16
N GLU A 112 -6.04 -6.02 11.37
CA GLU A 112 -5.03 -5.88 12.42
C GLU A 112 -4.07 -4.70 12.18
N ALA A 113 -3.43 -4.23 13.24
CA ALA A 113 -2.48 -3.12 13.18
C ALA A 113 -1.28 -3.45 12.29
N GLU A 114 -0.81 -4.70 12.34
CA GLU A 114 0.27 -5.22 11.51
C GLU A 114 -0.10 -5.22 10.03
N HIS A 115 -1.33 -5.62 9.67
CA HIS A 115 -1.81 -5.55 8.28
C HIS A 115 -1.75 -4.12 7.73
N LEU A 116 -2.24 -3.13 8.49
CA LEU A 116 -2.13 -1.74 8.05
C LEU A 116 -0.65 -1.32 7.90
N TYR A 117 0.20 -1.65 8.88
CA TYR A 117 1.61 -1.31 8.82
C TYR A 117 2.28 -1.89 7.56
N THR A 118 1.95 -3.12 7.20
CA THR A 118 2.40 -3.80 5.97
C THR A 118 1.88 -3.11 4.71
N VAL A 119 0.60 -2.71 4.68
CA VAL A 119 0.06 -1.95 3.53
C VAL A 119 0.81 -0.63 3.33
N LEU A 120 1.04 0.13 4.40
CA LEU A 120 1.77 1.41 4.34
C LEU A 120 3.23 1.21 3.89
N ASN A 121 3.87 0.13 4.34
CA ASN A 121 5.20 -0.27 3.91
C ASN A 121 5.24 -0.54 2.40
N TYR A 122 4.28 -1.32 1.87
CA TYR A 122 4.19 -1.56 0.44
C TYR A 122 3.87 -0.31 -0.38
N CYS A 123 3.05 0.61 0.14
CA CYS A 123 2.80 1.90 -0.51
C CYS A 123 4.08 2.74 -0.60
N TYR A 124 4.94 2.69 0.42
CA TYR A 124 6.24 3.38 0.36
C TYR A 124 7.23 2.66 -0.57
N ALA A 125 7.30 1.33 -0.52
CA ALA A 125 8.09 0.53 -1.44
C ALA A 125 7.71 0.82 -2.91
N ALA A 126 6.42 1.02 -3.19
CA ALA A 126 5.94 1.42 -4.49
C ALA A 126 6.53 2.76 -4.95
N VAL A 127 6.64 3.75 -4.04
CA VAL A 127 7.24 5.05 -4.35
C VAL A 127 8.74 4.91 -4.62
N VAL A 128 9.46 4.17 -3.79
CA VAL A 128 10.89 3.92 -3.98
C VAL A 128 11.17 3.25 -5.34
N ASP A 129 10.37 2.24 -5.67
CA ASP A 129 10.46 1.49 -6.93
C ASP A 129 10.06 2.36 -8.14
N HIS A 130 8.99 3.16 -8.04
CA HIS A 130 8.56 4.10 -9.09
C HIS A 130 9.59 5.20 -9.37
N GLU A 131 10.25 5.70 -8.33
CA GLU A 131 11.30 6.72 -8.43
C GLU A 131 12.67 6.14 -8.84
N GLU A 132 12.74 4.82 -9.08
CA GLU A 132 13.96 4.09 -9.48
C GLU A 132 15.15 4.32 -8.53
N LEU A 133 14.88 4.50 -7.22
CA LEU A 133 15.92 4.74 -6.23
C LEU A 133 16.71 3.46 -5.93
N GLU A 134 18.01 3.60 -5.63
CA GLU A 134 18.81 2.46 -5.22
C GLU A 134 18.37 1.98 -3.83
N GLU A 135 18.01 0.70 -3.74
CA GLU A 135 17.52 0.09 -2.50
C GLU A 135 18.49 0.31 -1.32
N GLY A 136 17.94 0.73 -0.18
CA GLY A 136 18.67 0.82 1.09
C GLY A 136 19.58 2.05 1.24
N THR A 137 19.42 3.06 0.39
CA THR A 137 20.18 4.31 0.47
C THR A 137 19.38 5.42 1.15
N LEU A 138 19.55 5.55 2.47
CA LEU A 138 18.89 6.59 3.27
C LEU A 138 19.09 8.00 2.71
N ASP A 139 20.27 8.28 2.14
CA ASP A 139 20.58 9.59 1.56
C ASP A 139 19.75 9.88 0.30
N GLU A 140 19.48 8.89 -0.57
CA GLU A 140 18.61 9.12 -1.73
C GLU A 140 17.16 9.33 -1.30
N GLU A 141 16.67 8.48 -0.39
CA GLU A 141 15.33 8.60 0.18
C GLU A 141 15.11 9.97 0.85
N LEU A 142 16.11 10.49 1.57
CA LEU A 142 16.05 11.81 2.22
C LEU A 142 16.02 12.98 1.24
N ASN A 143 16.58 12.82 0.04
CA ASN A 143 16.63 13.85 -0.98
C ASN A 143 15.49 13.71 -2.01
N ASN A 144 14.70 12.63 -1.96
CA ASN A 144 13.54 12.43 -2.83
C ASN A 144 12.26 13.02 -2.22
N GLN A 145 11.64 13.97 -2.93
CA GLN A 145 10.42 14.64 -2.47
C GLN A 145 9.19 13.73 -2.39
N GLN A 146 9.09 12.70 -3.24
CA GLN A 146 7.99 11.74 -3.20
C GLN A 146 8.09 10.83 -1.98
N CYS A 147 9.30 10.40 -1.60
CA CYS A 147 9.50 9.65 -0.36
C CYS A 147 9.03 10.44 0.87
N LEU A 148 9.47 11.71 0.99
CA LEU A 148 9.07 12.60 2.08
C LEU A 148 7.56 12.86 2.09
N SER A 149 6.97 13.11 0.91
CA SER A 149 5.53 13.37 0.76
C SER A 149 4.70 12.13 1.10
N SER A 150 5.17 10.94 0.71
CA SER A 150 4.54 9.66 1.04
C SER A 150 4.49 9.45 2.56
N ILE A 151 5.60 9.66 3.26
CA ILE A 151 5.64 9.55 4.73
C ILE A 151 4.73 10.58 5.39
N ALA A 152 4.75 11.84 4.94
CA ALA A 152 3.87 12.88 5.46
C ALA A 152 2.39 12.50 5.30
N MET A 153 2.00 12.08 4.09
CA MET A 153 0.65 11.61 3.78
C MET A 153 0.24 10.44 4.68
N GLN A 154 1.10 9.43 4.85
CA GLN A 154 0.79 8.28 5.69
C GLN A 154 0.62 8.68 7.16
N LYS A 155 1.46 9.56 7.69
CA LYS A 155 1.34 10.09 9.06
C LYS A 155 0.05 10.89 9.26
N GLU A 156 -0.34 11.71 8.27
CA GLU A 156 -1.61 12.45 8.30
C GLU A 156 -2.81 11.51 8.33
N LEU A 157 -2.84 10.47 7.49
CA LEU A 157 -3.92 9.48 7.48
C LEU A 157 -4.04 8.73 8.82
N ILE A 158 -2.93 8.44 9.49
CA ILE A 158 -2.93 7.78 10.80
C ILE A 158 -3.44 8.72 11.90
N ALA A 159 -3.12 10.02 11.80
CA ALA A 159 -3.52 11.02 12.78
C ALA A 159 -5.03 11.34 12.74
N GLY A 160 -5.63 11.34 11.55
CA GLY A 160 -7.06 11.59 11.33
C GLY A 160 -7.42 13.07 11.28
#